data_AF-A0A6N9RJ62-F1
#
_entry.id   AF-A0A6N9RJ62-F1
#
_cell.length_a   1.000
_cell.length_b   1.000
_cell.length_c   1.000
_cell.angle_alpha   90.00
_cell.angle_beta   90.00
_cell.angle_gamma   90.00
#
_symmetry.space_group_name_H-M   'P 1'
#
loop_
_entity.id
_entity.type
_entity.pdbx_description
1 polymer ?
#
loop_
_entity_poly.entity_id
_entity_poly.type
_entity_poly.pdbx_seq_one_letter_code
_entity_poly.pdbx_strand_id
1 'polypeptide(L)'
;MKNDETPDAVRLQLRTALDKCLAEQGMKTQEKTNDMNRIVKAVFCGQDRRRVSAYAKALLAAAQENVTVEELPDWITTNGGIEKVRLGTKAPGPAGLATIAKDYLTDNVLFTVEPNADAALFGVDDEDKPILLFATYRATGEIEINSVVKHDSSIATAAYAAYYAANKKKLTAAKQSAALFN
;
A
#
# COMPACT_ATOMS: atom_id res chain seq x y z
N MET A 1 8.15 -38.53 3.52
CA MET A 1 8.02 -37.87 2.21
C MET A 1 7.83 -36.39 2.49
N LYS A 2 8.83 -35.56 2.22
CA LYS A 2 8.74 -34.10 2.38
C LYS A 2 8.00 -33.57 1.15
N ASN A 3 6.85 -32.95 1.34
CA ASN A 3 6.12 -32.29 0.28
C ASN A 3 6.90 -31.01 -0.09
N ASP A 4 7.75 -31.08 -1.12
CA ASP A 4 8.26 -29.91 -1.84
C ASP A 4 7.16 -29.33 -2.74
N GLU A 5 5.97 -29.09 -2.17
CA GLU A 5 4.95 -28.31 -2.84
C GLU A 5 5.33 -26.83 -2.69
N THR A 6 5.49 -26.14 -3.81
CA THR A 6 5.75 -24.70 -3.82
C THR A 6 4.69 -23.98 -2.97
N PRO A 7 5.04 -22.88 -2.27
CA PRO A 7 4.10 -22.16 -1.40
C PRO A 7 2.77 -21.80 -2.08
N ASP A 8 2.82 -21.54 -3.38
CA ASP A 8 1.64 -21.25 -4.21
C ASP A 8 0.73 -22.46 -4.43
N ALA A 9 1.29 -23.66 -4.57
CA ALA A 9 0.53 -24.90 -4.72
C ALA A 9 -0.23 -25.25 -3.42
N VAL A 10 0.46 -25.15 -2.27
CA VAL A 10 -0.16 -25.36 -0.95
C VAL A 10 -1.29 -24.35 -0.71
N ARG A 11 -1.06 -23.08 -1.05
CA ARG A 11 -2.09 -22.03 -0.95
C ARG A 11 -3.32 -22.35 -1.79
N LEU A 12 -3.12 -22.81 -3.03
CA LEU A 12 -4.23 -23.15 -3.92
C LEU A 12 -5.05 -24.32 -3.38
N GLN A 13 -4.39 -25.38 -2.89
CA GLN A 13 -5.06 -26.52 -2.29
C GLN A 13 -5.91 -26.12 -1.08
N LEU A 14 -5.35 -25.31 -0.16
CA LEU A 14 -6.07 -24.81 1.00
C LEU A 14 -7.26 -23.92 0.60
N ARG A 15 -7.11 -23.10 -0.46
CA ARG A 15 -8.21 -22.27 -0.96
C ARG A 15 -9.34 -23.11 -1.54
N THR A 16 -9.01 -24.15 -2.30
CA THR A 16 -10.01 -25.08 -2.85
C THR A 16 -10.73 -25.85 -1.73
N ALA A 17 -10.01 -26.30 -0.70
CA ALA A 17 -10.61 -26.94 0.46
C ALA A 17 -11.57 -25.99 1.21
N LEU A 18 -11.17 -24.74 1.42
CA LEU A 18 -12.00 -23.71 2.04
C LEU A 18 -13.27 -23.42 1.22
N ASP A 19 -13.14 -23.30 -0.10
CA ASP A 19 -14.28 -23.05 -0.99
C ASP A 19 -15.29 -24.23 -0.96
N LYS A 20 -14.81 -25.48 -0.81
CA LYS A 20 -15.68 -26.65 -0.60
C LYS A 20 -16.43 -26.58 0.74
N CYS A 21 -15.76 -26.30 1.85
CA CYS A 21 -16.40 -26.15 3.15
C CYS A 21 -17.47 -25.04 3.15
N LEU A 22 -17.20 -23.93 2.47
CA LEU A 22 -18.15 -22.84 2.34
C LEU A 22 -19.37 -23.22 1.48
N ALA A 23 -19.16 -24.01 0.43
CA ALA A 23 -20.24 -24.51 -0.41
C ALA A 23 -21.14 -25.51 0.34
N GLU A 24 -20.56 -26.42 1.14
CA GLU A 24 -21.29 -27.34 2.02
C GLU A 24 -22.16 -26.60 3.04
N GLN A 25 -21.69 -25.45 3.52
CA GLN A 25 -22.44 -24.57 4.42
C GLN A 25 -23.44 -23.65 3.70
N GLY A 26 -23.63 -23.80 2.39
CA GLY A 26 -24.57 -23.00 1.58
C GLY A 26 -24.17 -21.53 1.41
N MET A 27 -22.91 -21.18 1.70
CA MET A 27 -22.43 -19.80 1.67
C MET A 27 -21.84 -19.41 0.32
N LYS A 28 -22.40 -18.36 -0.28
CA LYS A 28 -21.86 -17.77 -1.52
C LYS A 28 -20.67 -16.87 -1.19
N THR A 29 -19.52 -17.09 -1.81
CA THR A 29 -18.38 -16.17 -1.81
C THR A 29 -18.15 -15.62 -3.21
N GLN A 30 -17.64 -14.39 -3.30
CA GLN A 30 -17.20 -13.82 -4.58
C GLN A 30 -15.70 -14.09 -4.75
N GLU A 31 -15.27 -14.36 -5.98
CA GLU A 31 -13.85 -14.65 -6.28
C GLU A 31 -12.89 -13.54 -5.85
N LYS A 32 -13.33 -12.27 -5.90
CA LYS A 32 -12.53 -11.10 -5.49
C LYS A 32 -12.43 -10.91 -3.97
N THR A 33 -13.08 -11.75 -3.18
CA THR A 33 -13.06 -11.64 -1.71
C THR A 33 -11.70 -12.11 -1.17
N ASN A 34 -11.08 -11.29 -0.32
CA ASN A 34 -9.83 -11.62 0.38
C ASN A 34 -9.96 -12.93 1.18
N ASP A 35 -8.94 -13.78 1.13
CA ASP A 35 -8.86 -15.07 1.82
C ASP A 35 -9.19 -14.96 3.33
N MET A 36 -8.71 -13.91 4.01
CA MET A 36 -9.01 -13.66 5.43
C MET A 36 -10.50 -13.44 5.70
N ASN A 37 -11.20 -12.73 4.79
CA ASN A 37 -12.65 -12.57 4.89
C ASN A 37 -13.38 -13.90 4.68
N ARG A 38 -12.87 -14.79 3.83
CA ARG A 38 -13.48 -16.11 3.58
C ARG A 38 -13.35 -17.02 4.81
N ILE A 39 -12.17 -17.04 5.44
CA ILE A 39 -11.92 -17.81 6.67
C ILE A 39 -12.85 -17.34 7.79
N VAL A 40 -12.88 -16.03 8.06
CA VAL A 40 -13.74 -15.47 9.11
C VAL A 40 -15.21 -15.72 8.82
N LYS A 41 -15.62 -15.71 7.54
CA LYS A 41 -16.99 -16.04 7.14
C LYS A 41 -17.36 -17.50 7.43
N ALA A 42 -16.42 -18.44 7.22
CA ALA A 42 -16.61 -19.85 7.56
C ALA A 42 -16.82 -20.04 9.08
N VAL A 43 -16.10 -19.28 9.91
CA VAL A 43 -16.22 -19.36 11.39
C VAL A 43 -17.55 -18.81 11.89
N PHE A 44 -18.01 -17.67 11.36
CA PHE A 44 -19.24 -17.01 11.83
C PHE A 44 -20.49 -17.36 11.00
N CYS A 45 -20.42 -18.37 10.13
CA CYS A 45 -21.52 -18.85 9.28
C CYS A 45 -22.23 -17.75 8.47
N GLY A 46 -21.57 -16.63 8.18
CA GLY A 46 -22.10 -15.51 7.40
C GLY A 46 -23.32 -14.77 7.97
N GLN A 47 -23.82 -15.11 9.16
CA GLN A 47 -25.03 -14.51 9.75
C GLN A 47 -24.81 -13.05 10.17
N ASP A 48 -23.60 -12.71 10.66
CA ASP A 48 -23.26 -11.34 11.05
C ASP A 48 -22.16 -10.75 10.14
N ARG A 49 -22.60 -10.10 9.07
CA ARG A 49 -21.72 -9.43 8.10
C ARG A 49 -20.84 -8.35 8.75
N ARG A 50 -21.31 -7.69 9.82
CA ARG A 50 -20.55 -6.62 10.49
C ARG A 50 -19.39 -7.22 11.28
N ARG A 51 -19.64 -8.31 12.01
CA ARG A 51 -18.58 -9.06 12.71
C ARG A 51 -17.54 -9.59 11.72
N VAL A 52 -17.96 -10.26 10.65
CA VAL A 52 -17.02 -10.83 9.67
C VAL A 52 -16.04 -9.77 9.13
N SER A 53 -16.57 -8.60 8.74
CA SER A 53 -15.74 -7.50 8.22
C SER A 53 -14.82 -6.89 9.30
N ALA A 54 -15.28 -6.79 10.54
CA ALA A 54 -14.48 -6.26 11.66
C ALA A 54 -13.29 -7.16 11.99
N TYR A 55 -13.53 -8.45 12.17
CA TYR A 55 -12.49 -9.43 12.49
C TYR A 55 -11.50 -9.60 11.34
N ALA A 56 -11.97 -9.68 10.09
CA ALA A 56 -11.07 -9.80 8.95
C ALA A 56 -10.15 -8.57 8.80
N LYS A 57 -10.64 -7.36 9.09
CA LYS A 57 -9.81 -6.16 9.09
C LYS A 57 -8.77 -6.16 10.21
N ALA A 58 -9.15 -6.62 11.41
CA ALA A 58 -8.20 -6.74 12.51
C ALA A 58 -7.09 -7.76 12.23
N LEU A 59 -7.44 -8.91 11.62
CA LEU A 59 -6.45 -9.90 11.21
C LEU A 59 -5.52 -9.37 10.11
N LEU A 60 -6.04 -8.60 9.16
CA LEU A 60 -5.22 -7.95 8.14
C LEU A 60 -4.27 -6.90 8.74
N ALA A 61 -4.71 -6.18 9.78
CA ALA A 61 -3.88 -5.23 10.52
C ALA A 61 -2.72 -5.95 11.24
N ALA A 62 -3.04 -7.01 11.98
CA ALA A 62 -2.06 -7.83 12.67
C ALA A 62 -1.04 -8.45 11.69
N ALA A 63 -1.51 -8.89 10.51
CA ALA A 63 -0.64 -9.40 9.46
C ALA A 63 0.30 -8.33 8.85
N GLN A 64 -0.11 -7.05 8.83
CA GLN A 64 0.76 -5.95 8.39
C GLN A 64 1.87 -5.65 9.41
N GLU A 65 1.58 -5.85 10.69
CA GLU A 65 2.53 -5.68 11.80
C GLU A 65 3.36 -6.95 12.09
N ASN A 66 3.22 -8.00 11.28
CA ASN A 66 3.88 -9.31 11.44
C ASN A 66 3.65 -9.96 12.83
N VAL A 67 2.49 -9.72 13.43
CA VAL A 67 2.12 -10.31 14.73
C VAL A 67 1.99 -11.82 14.58
N THR A 68 2.63 -12.57 15.48
CA THR A 68 2.55 -14.04 15.47
C THR A 68 1.19 -14.53 15.98
N VAL A 69 0.85 -15.80 15.69
CA VAL A 69 -0.44 -16.39 16.11
C VAL A 69 -0.58 -16.40 17.64
N GLU A 70 0.54 -16.57 18.35
CA GLU A 70 0.58 -16.63 19.81
C GLU A 70 0.37 -15.25 20.45
N GLU A 71 0.90 -14.20 19.83
CA GLU A 71 0.81 -12.82 20.34
C GLU A 71 -0.50 -12.12 19.94
N LEU A 72 -1.26 -12.70 19.00
CA LEU A 72 -2.48 -12.10 18.46
C LEU A 72 -3.52 -11.73 19.55
N PRO A 73 -3.82 -12.58 20.56
CA PRO A 73 -4.78 -12.24 21.60
C PRO A 73 -4.34 -11.04 22.45
N ASP A 74 -3.05 -11.01 22.82
CA ASP A 74 -2.46 -9.94 23.62
C ASP A 74 -2.36 -8.63 22.83
N TRP A 75 -2.04 -8.73 21.54
CA TRP A 75 -2.02 -7.60 20.62
C TRP A 75 -3.41 -6.97 20.46
N ILE A 76 -4.45 -7.79 20.28
CA ILE A 76 -5.84 -7.29 20.19
C ILE A 76 -6.24 -6.56 21.47
N THR A 77 -5.86 -7.11 22.63
CA THR A 77 -6.21 -6.54 23.94
C THR A 77 -5.46 -5.23 24.19
N THR A 78 -4.15 -5.21 23.93
CA THR A 78 -3.29 -4.01 24.05
C THR A 78 -3.76 -2.89 23.13
N ASN A 79 -4.21 -3.22 21.92
CA ASN A 79 -4.74 -2.25 20.97
C ASN A 79 -6.17 -1.78 21.26
N GLY A 80 -6.72 -2.09 22.43
CA GLY A 80 -8.04 -1.63 22.86
C GLY A 80 -9.20 -2.32 22.15
N GLY A 81 -8.98 -3.55 21.67
CA GLY A 81 -9.99 -4.41 21.08
C GLY A 81 -10.16 -4.23 19.57
N ILE A 82 -10.91 -5.18 18.99
CA ILE A 82 -11.11 -5.33 17.54
C ILE A 82 -11.69 -4.07 16.90
N GLU A 83 -12.56 -3.35 17.61
CA GLU A 83 -13.25 -2.18 17.05
C GLU A 83 -12.31 -0.97 16.93
N LYS A 84 -11.36 -0.81 17.86
CA LYS A 84 -10.35 0.25 17.80
C LYS A 84 -9.34 -0.04 16.69
N VAL A 85 -8.92 -1.30 16.54
CA VAL A 85 -8.08 -1.76 15.42
C VAL A 85 -8.78 -1.52 14.07
N ARG A 86 -10.08 -1.82 13.98
CA ARG A 86 -10.88 -1.59 12.76
C ARG A 86 -10.98 -0.11 12.39
N LEU A 87 -11.03 0.78 13.37
CA LEU A 87 -11.11 2.23 13.16
C LEU A 87 -9.74 2.82 12.76
N GLY A 88 -8.64 2.29 13.30
CA GLY A 88 -7.28 2.72 12.99
C GLY A 88 -6.76 2.29 11.61
N THR A 89 -7.29 1.19 11.05
CA THR A 89 -6.86 0.64 9.74
C THR A 89 -7.45 1.33 8.52
N LYS A 90 -7.74 2.63 8.59
CA LYS A 90 -8.05 3.37 7.36
C LYS A 90 -6.78 3.44 6.52
N ALA A 91 -6.86 2.91 5.30
CA ALA A 91 -5.79 3.08 4.32
C ALA A 91 -5.44 4.58 4.22
N PRO A 92 -4.15 4.94 4.19
CA PRO A 92 -3.74 6.33 4.10
C PRO A 92 -4.43 6.98 2.90
N GLY A 93 -5.08 8.12 3.15
CA GLY A 93 -5.69 8.91 2.09
C GLY A 93 -4.63 9.47 1.12
N PRO A 94 -5.06 10.15 0.04
CA PRO A 94 -4.15 10.70 -0.97
C PRO A 94 -3.02 11.55 -0.38
N ALA A 95 -3.32 12.34 0.67
CA ALA A 95 -2.32 13.14 1.39
C ALA A 95 -1.24 12.27 2.08
N GLY A 96 -1.64 11.20 2.78
CA GLY A 96 -0.70 10.31 3.46
C GLY A 96 0.17 9.52 2.48
N LEU A 97 -0.38 9.13 1.33
CA LEU A 97 0.39 8.51 0.25
C LEU A 97 1.38 9.50 -0.37
N ALA A 98 0.99 10.75 -0.52
CA ALA A 98 1.84 11.80 -1.05
C ALA A 98 3.05 12.09 -0.16
N THR A 99 2.87 12.14 1.17
CA THR A 99 3.97 12.30 2.13
C THR A 99 5.00 11.18 1.96
N ILE A 100 4.56 9.92 1.92
CA ILE A 100 5.45 8.75 1.79
C ILE A 100 6.26 8.82 0.48
N ALA A 101 5.62 9.17 -0.62
CA ALA A 101 6.29 9.30 -1.90
C ALA A 101 7.24 10.50 -1.95
N LYS A 102 6.88 11.62 -1.30
CA LYS A 102 7.74 12.79 -1.19
C LYS A 102 9.03 12.48 -0.43
N ASP A 103 8.92 11.84 0.73
CA ASP A 103 10.09 11.48 1.55
C ASP A 103 11.06 10.59 0.75
N TYR A 104 10.52 9.54 0.11
CA TYR A 104 11.32 8.63 -0.72
C TYR A 104 12.01 9.32 -1.90
N LEU A 105 11.33 10.26 -2.58
CA LEU A 105 11.89 10.96 -3.73
C LEU A 105 12.94 12.00 -3.33
N THR A 106 12.83 12.57 -2.13
CA THR A 106 13.86 13.48 -1.58
C THR A 106 15.16 12.72 -1.34
N ASP A 107 15.07 11.48 -0.86
CA ASP A 107 16.24 10.65 -0.56
C ASP A 107 16.86 9.96 -1.80
N ASN A 108 16.12 9.86 -2.91
CA ASN A 108 16.52 9.10 -4.10
C ASN A 108 16.53 9.96 -5.37
N VAL A 109 17.52 10.85 -5.47
CA VAL A 109 17.76 11.68 -6.66
C VAL A 109 18.41 10.84 -7.76
N LEU A 110 17.78 10.78 -8.94
CA LEU A 110 18.30 10.02 -10.09
C LEU A 110 19.38 10.78 -10.85
N PHE A 111 19.17 12.07 -11.10
CA PHE A 111 20.11 12.97 -11.77
C PHE A 111 19.71 14.43 -11.49
N THR A 112 20.68 15.33 -11.48
CA THR A 112 20.47 16.78 -11.32
C THR A 112 20.68 17.45 -12.67
N VAL A 113 19.75 18.32 -13.07
CA VAL A 113 19.86 19.14 -14.28
C VAL A 113 19.94 20.59 -13.87
N GLU A 114 20.98 21.29 -14.34
CA GLU A 114 21.06 22.74 -14.18
C GLU A 114 20.23 23.42 -15.28
N PRO A 115 19.29 24.31 -14.93
CA PRO A 115 18.56 25.08 -15.92
C PRO A 115 19.51 26.07 -16.62
N ASN A 116 19.42 26.14 -17.94
CA ASN A 116 20.22 27.07 -18.71
C ASN A 116 19.80 28.53 -18.40
N ALA A 117 20.78 29.44 -18.29
CA ALA A 117 20.67 30.74 -17.63
C ALA A 117 19.65 31.73 -18.22
N ASP A 118 19.09 31.44 -19.40
CA ASP A 118 18.32 32.41 -20.19
C ASP A 118 16.80 32.43 -19.91
N ALA A 119 16.27 31.56 -19.05
CA ALA A 119 14.86 31.59 -18.68
C ALA A 119 14.70 31.61 -17.15
N ALA A 120 14.18 32.72 -16.62
CA ALA A 120 13.78 32.90 -15.22
C ALA A 120 12.59 31.99 -14.85
N LEU A 121 12.76 30.68 -14.97
CA LEU A 121 11.76 29.67 -14.64
C LEU A 121 11.68 29.41 -13.14
N PHE A 122 12.77 29.67 -12.41
CA PHE A 122 12.89 29.41 -10.98
C PHE A 122 13.25 30.71 -10.25
N GLY A 123 12.50 31.04 -9.20
CA GLY A 123 12.75 32.20 -8.34
C GLY A 123 13.14 31.78 -6.92
N VAL A 124 13.50 32.75 -6.09
CA VAL A 124 13.86 32.53 -4.66
C VAL A 124 12.70 31.89 -3.89
N ASP A 125 11.46 32.21 -4.26
CA ASP A 125 10.26 31.60 -3.65
C ASP A 125 10.09 30.11 -3.99
N ASP A 126 10.85 29.59 -4.96
CA ASP A 126 10.76 28.21 -5.42
C ASP A 126 11.79 27.28 -4.76
N GLU A 127 12.60 27.81 -3.83
CA GLU A 127 13.64 27.08 -3.11
C GLU A 127 13.06 25.97 -2.22
N ASP A 128 13.68 24.80 -2.24
CA ASP A 128 13.34 23.58 -1.47
C ASP A 128 11.90 23.07 -1.58
N LYS A 129 11.13 23.59 -2.53
CA LYS A 129 9.75 23.19 -2.75
C LYS A 129 9.65 22.31 -3.98
N PRO A 130 8.76 21.30 -3.94
CA PRO A 130 8.61 20.39 -5.07
C PRO A 130 7.97 21.08 -6.27
N ILE A 131 8.53 20.81 -7.44
CA ILE A 131 8.10 21.34 -8.74
C ILE A 131 7.83 20.15 -9.66
N LEU A 132 6.76 20.23 -10.45
CA LEU A 132 6.48 19.23 -11.47
C LEU A 132 6.98 19.70 -12.83
N LEU A 133 7.72 18.83 -13.50
CA LEU A 133 8.20 19.03 -14.85
C LEU A 133 7.52 18.05 -15.79
N PHE A 134 6.90 18.55 -16.85
CA PHE A 134 6.40 17.70 -17.93
C PHE A 134 7.50 17.51 -18.95
N ALA A 135 8.14 16.35 -18.89
CA ALA A 135 9.26 15.99 -19.76
C ALA A 135 8.87 14.93 -20.79
N THR A 136 9.31 15.10 -22.03
CA THR A 136 9.15 14.11 -23.11
C THR A 136 10.52 13.58 -23.51
N TYR A 137 10.67 12.25 -23.52
CA TYR A 137 11.88 11.59 -24.02
C TYR A 137 11.77 11.39 -25.54
N ARG A 138 12.69 12.01 -26.29
CA ARG A 138 12.74 11.89 -27.75
C ARG A 138 13.62 10.69 -28.15
N ALA A 139 13.34 10.13 -29.33
CA ALA A 139 14.15 9.03 -29.90
C ALA A 139 15.64 9.38 -30.10
N THR A 140 15.98 10.67 -30.09
CA THR A 140 17.35 11.19 -30.17
C THR A 140 18.12 11.09 -28.85
N GLY A 141 17.48 10.68 -27.75
CA GLY A 141 18.08 10.61 -26.42
C GLY A 141 17.98 11.90 -25.60
N GLU A 142 17.40 12.96 -26.18
CA GLU A 142 17.19 14.24 -25.51
C GLU A 142 15.87 14.24 -24.70
N ILE A 143 15.88 14.97 -23.58
CA ILE A 143 14.71 15.19 -22.73
C ILE A 143 14.23 16.63 -22.95
N GLU A 144 13.04 16.79 -23.53
CA GLU A 144 12.41 18.10 -23.71
C GLU A 144 11.47 18.39 -22.55
N ILE A 145 11.68 19.51 -21.86
CA ILE A 145 10.82 19.98 -20.77
C ILE A 145 9.79 20.94 -21.37
N ASN A 146 8.53 20.50 -21.43
CA ASN A 146 7.46 21.23 -22.11
C ASN A 146 6.75 22.23 -21.20
N SER A 147 6.69 21.98 -19.89
CA SER A 147 6.11 22.91 -18.93
C SER A 147 6.58 22.66 -17.50
N VAL A 148 6.51 23.73 -16.70
CA VAL A 148 6.87 23.76 -15.27
C VAL A 148 5.63 24.15 -14.48
N VAL A 149 5.20 23.30 -13.54
CA VAL A 149 4.10 23.61 -12.61
C VAL A 149 4.69 23.85 -11.23
N LYS A 150 4.59 25.11 -10.78
CA LYS A 150 5.08 25.57 -9.48
C LYS A 150 4.05 25.33 -8.39
N HIS A 151 4.50 24.80 -7.26
CA HIS A 151 3.91 24.76 -5.91
C HIS A 151 2.40 24.62 -5.72
N ASP A 152 1.66 24.14 -6.72
CA ASP A 152 0.28 23.76 -6.51
C ASP A 152 0.24 22.48 -5.66
N SER A 153 -0.05 22.68 -4.37
CA SER A 153 -0.14 21.61 -3.38
C SER A 153 -1.09 20.48 -3.79
N SER A 154 -2.13 20.78 -4.58
CA SER A 154 -3.12 19.80 -5.02
C SER A 154 -2.57 18.89 -6.12
N ILE A 155 -1.90 19.48 -7.12
CA ILE A 155 -1.29 18.75 -8.24
C ILE A 155 -0.08 17.96 -7.77
N ALA A 156 0.75 18.54 -6.89
CA ALA A 156 1.88 17.84 -6.28
C ALA A 156 1.42 16.62 -5.48
N THR A 157 0.40 16.77 -4.63
CA THR A 157 -0.19 15.65 -3.88
C THR A 157 -0.72 14.56 -4.80
N ALA A 158 -1.40 14.93 -5.88
CA ALA A 158 -1.93 13.96 -6.85
C ALA A 158 -0.80 13.21 -7.58
N ALA A 159 0.26 13.90 -8.00
CA ALA A 159 1.39 13.27 -8.68
C ALA A 159 2.18 12.35 -7.74
N TYR A 160 2.42 12.75 -6.49
CA TYR A 160 3.05 11.88 -5.50
C TYR A 160 2.20 10.63 -5.20
N ALA A 161 0.89 10.79 -5.07
CA ALA A 161 -0.02 9.66 -4.89
C ALA A 161 -0.04 8.73 -6.12
N ALA A 162 0.01 9.28 -7.34
CA ALA A 162 0.11 8.50 -8.57
C ALA A 162 1.45 7.74 -8.67
N TYR A 163 2.56 8.39 -8.31
CA TYR A 163 3.87 7.74 -8.21
C TYR A 163 3.85 6.59 -7.21
N TYR A 164 3.23 6.80 -6.04
CA TYR A 164 3.05 5.74 -5.05
C TYR A 164 2.24 4.56 -5.59
N ALA A 165 1.15 4.83 -6.30
CA ALA A 165 0.32 3.79 -6.90
C ALA A 165 1.09 2.97 -7.94
N ALA A 166 1.91 3.62 -8.79
CA ALA A 166 2.73 2.95 -9.80
C ALA A 166 3.91 2.17 -9.20
N ASN A 167 4.52 2.68 -8.13
CA ASN A 167 5.74 2.12 -7.52
C ASN A 167 5.51 1.43 -6.17
N LYS A 168 4.26 1.04 -5.87
CA LYS A 168 3.82 0.52 -4.56
C LYS A 168 4.79 -0.51 -3.96
N LYS A 169 5.25 -1.47 -4.75
CA LYS A 169 6.17 -2.53 -4.31
C LYS A 169 7.53 -1.99 -3.85
N LYS A 170 8.09 -1.00 -4.55
CA LYS A 170 9.39 -0.39 -4.22
C LYS A 170 9.30 0.45 -2.95
N LEU A 171 8.25 1.25 -2.82
CA LEU A 171 8.03 2.11 -1.65
C LEU A 171 7.68 1.32 -0.38
N THR A 172 6.92 0.23 -0.50
CA THR A 172 6.67 -0.66 0.65
C THR A 172 7.94 -1.38 1.08
N ALA A 173 8.78 -1.81 0.14
CA ALA A 173 10.07 -2.43 0.46
C ALA A 173 11.03 -1.42 1.11
N ALA A 174 11.09 -0.18 0.61
CA ALA A 174 11.89 0.90 1.19
C ALA A 174 11.45 1.26 2.61
N LYS A 175 10.14 1.27 2.89
CA LYS A 175 9.62 1.43 4.26
C LYS A 175 9.99 0.28 5.19
N GLN A 176 9.93 -0.95 4.69
CA GLN A 176 10.29 -2.14 5.47
C GLN A 176 11.80 -2.15 5.78
N SER A 177 12.65 -1.75 4.84
CA SER A 177 14.09 -1.61 5.11
C SER A 177 14.39 -0.46 6.06
N ALA A 178 13.71 0.69 5.94
CA ALA A 178 13.90 1.82 6.86
C ALA A 178 13.45 1.50 8.30
N ALA A 179 12.42 0.66 8.48
CA ALA A 179 11.97 0.22 9.79
C ALA A 179 12.89 -0.83 10.45
N LEU A 180 13.80 -1.46 9.70
CA LEU A 180 14.74 -2.48 10.21
C LEU A 180 16.08 -1.89 10.69
N PHE A 181 16.31 -0.59 10.50
CA PHE A 181 17.54 0.10 10.91
C PHE A 181 17.34 1.14 12.03
N ASN A 182 16.15 1.18 12.65
CA ASN A 182 15.86 1.97 13.85
C ASN A 182 15.69 1.07 15.08
#